data_AF-A0A829QNJ4-F1
#
_entry.id   AF-A0A829QNJ4-F1
#
_cell.length_a   1.000
_cell.length_b   1.000
_cell.length_c   1.000
_cell.angle_alpha   90.00
_cell.angle_beta   90.00
_cell.angle_gamma   90.00
#
_symmetry.space_group_name_H-M   'P 1'
#
loop_
_entity.id
_entity.type
_entity.pdbx_description
1 polymer ?
#
loop_
_entity_poly.entity_id
_entity_poly.type
_entity_poly.pdbx_seq_one_letter_code
_entity_poly.pdbx_strand_id
1 'polypeptide(L)'
;MTPEPPALKPGVIPLRPLDLSSLYNGAIAAIRANPKTTLGLTAIVVIVSQLLIFGIQAAPATAVLTGAASFDKNTEDSFGAAFGLGYIGGQLIGAVVTSLVTIILSGMLTVTIGRSVFGERTTIKEAWQRAKPRIWALLGVAVVELVLFAVVLGFGVAVVVGLALTVGPAGAIPAGLLLALAYFLFYLYLIPVFSLVPSVLILEQQSVFGAIGRSVSLVRKGFWRLLGILVLTGFIVGFVSMIIGMPFILVGEVAAFAGSDPNNLGPKMLLIFALAAVGAVIAQIISLPFKAAVNVLLYTDQRMRTEALDLVLQTEARTRERLGQPGIDPDSLWLPMRPPVQV
;
A
#
# COMPACT_ATOMS: atom_id res chain seq x y z
N MET A 1 -18.26 0.76 39.54
CA MET A 1 -18.28 0.94 38.07
C MET A 1 -18.98 -0.28 37.50
N THR A 2 -20.24 -0.14 37.08
CA THR A 2 -20.93 -1.22 36.36
C THR A 2 -20.18 -1.44 35.04
N PRO A 3 -19.80 -2.67 34.68
CA PRO A 3 -19.17 -2.93 33.39
C PRO A 3 -20.10 -2.40 32.28
N GLU A 4 -19.56 -1.59 31.38
CA GLU A 4 -20.31 -1.16 30.20
C GLU A 4 -20.86 -2.39 29.48
N PRO A 5 -22.09 -2.35 28.96
CA PRO A 5 -22.65 -3.44 28.18
C PRO A 5 -21.67 -3.83 27.06
N PRO A 6 -21.41 -5.13 26.83
CA PRO A 6 -20.49 -5.55 25.79
C PRO A 6 -20.93 -4.97 24.44
N ALA A 7 -20.03 -4.22 23.79
CA ALA A 7 -20.31 -3.63 22.50
C ALA A 7 -20.67 -4.74 21.50
N LEU A 8 -21.78 -4.56 20.78
CA LEU A 8 -22.17 -5.47 19.72
C LEU A 8 -21.01 -5.64 18.73
N LYS A 9 -20.69 -6.90 18.41
CA LYS A 9 -19.60 -7.29 17.51
C LYS A 9 -20.14 -8.28 16.47
N PRO A 10 -20.90 -7.83 15.46
CA PRO A 10 -21.43 -8.71 14.42
C PRO A 10 -20.31 -9.28 13.51
N GLY A 11 -19.23 -8.51 13.33
CA GLY A 11 -18.09 -8.88 12.51
C GLY A 11 -16.76 -8.82 13.26
N VAL A 12 -15.73 -8.32 12.59
CA VAL A 12 -14.35 -8.40 13.08
C VAL A 12 -13.97 -7.31 14.10
N ILE A 13 -14.73 -6.21 14.16
CA ILE A 13 -14.51 -5.08 15.07
C ILE A 13 -15.75 -4.78 15.95
N PRO A 14 -15.55 -4.21 17.15
CA PRO A 14 -16.65 -3.68 17.95
C PRO A 14 -17.27 -2.45 17.27
N LEU A 15 -18.59 -2.27 17.40
CA LEU A 15 -19.33 -1.15 16.81
C LEU A 15 -19.21 0.14 17.66
N ARG A 16 -17.98 0.59 17.86
CA ARG A 16 -17.62 1.83 18.55
C ARG A 16 -16.31 2.38 17.97
N PRO A 17 -16.00 3.67 18.19
CA PRO A 17 -14.69 4.21 17.84
C PRO A 17 -13.55 3.32 18.37
N LEU A 18 -12.60 3.00 17.49
CA LEU A 18 -11.58 1.98 17.72
C LEU A 18 -10.40 2.57 18.51
N ASP A 19 -9.95 1.86 19.53
CA ASP A 19 -8.64 2.08 20.12
C ASP A 19 -7.57 1.31 19.34
N LEU A 20 -6.29 1.68 19.51
CA LEU A 20 -5.16 1.07 18.78
C LEU A 20 -5.15 -0.47 18.87
N SER A 21 -5.38 -1.01 20.06
CA SER A 21 -5.45 -2.46 20.28
C SER A 21 -6.61 -3.11 19.50
N SER A 22 -7.79 -2.50 19.55
CA SER A 22 -8.96 -3.00 18.81
C SER A 22 -8.80 -2.89 17.29
N LEU A 23 -8.06 -1.88 16.82
CA LEU A 23 -7.72 -1.69 15.41
C LEU A 23 -6.82 -2.83 14.90
N TYR A 24 -5.70 -3.11 15.58
CA TYR A 24 -4.78 -4.16 15.16
C TYR A 24 -5.36 -5.57 15.35
N ASN A 25 -6.08 -5.81 16.44
CA ASN A 25 -6.81 -7.07 16.63
C ASN A 25 -7.91 -7.24 15.56
N GLY A 26 -8.61 -6.15 15.22
CA GLY A 26 -9.58 -6.11 14.13
C GLY A 26 -8.95 -6.42 12.78
N ALA A 27 -7.75 -5.88 12.50
CA ALA A 27 -7.03 -6.14 11.26
C ALA A 27 -6.65 -7.63 11.12
N ILE A 28 -6.14 -8.24 12.18
CA ILE A 28 -5.83 -9.67 12.22
C ILE A 28 -7.12 -10.51 12.09
N ALA A 29 -8.20 -10.11 12.76
CA ALA A 29 -9.49 -10.78 12.67
C ALA A 29 -10.08 -10.70 11.25
N ALA A 30 -9.92 -9.58 10.53
CA ALA A 30 -10.31 -9.43 9.13
C ALA A 30 -9.59 -10.43 8.22
N ILE A 31 -8.28 -10.60 8.41
CA ILE A 31 -7.48 -11.59 7.67
C ILE A 31 -7.94 -13.01 8.00
N ARG A 32 -8.15 -13.32 9.29
CA ARG A 32 -8.61 -14.66 9.73
C ARG A 32 -10.03 -14.99 9.30
N ALA A 33 -10.90 -13.99 9.11
CA ALA A 33 -12.26 -14.20 8.61
C ALA A 33 -12.27 -14.63 7.13
N ASN A 34 -11.30 -14.15 6.34
CA ASN A 34 -11.22 -14.40 4.89
C ASN A 34 -9.78 -14.75 4.44
N PRO A 35 -9.16 -15.84 4.93
CA PRO A 35 -7.74 -16.11 4.71
C PRO A 35 -7.41 -16.41 3.24
N LYS A 36 -8.31 -17.11 2.53
CA LYS A 36 -8.13 -17.42 1.10
C LYS A 36 -8.15 -16.15 0.25
N THR A 37 -9.06 -15.23 0.54
CA THR A 37 -9.25 -13.98 -0.23
C THR A 37 -8.25 -12.90 0.15
N THR A 38 -7.69 -12.94 1.35
CA THR A 38 -6.66 -11.99 1.78
C THR A 38 -5.25 -12.52 1.49
N LEU A 39 -4.82 -13.58 2.16
CA LEU A 39 -3.48 -14.16 2.01
C LEU A 39 -3.31 -14.89 0.67
N GLY A 40 -4.28 -15.72 0.28
CA GLY A 40 -4.19 -16.50 -0.96
C GLY A 40 -4.16 -15.61 -2.21
N LEU A 41 -5.06 -14.63 -2.30
CA LEU A 41 -5.04 -13.61 -3.36
C LEU A 41 -3.72 -12.84 -3.38
N THR A 42 -3.28 -12.35 -2.21
CA THR A 42 -2.02 -11.60 -2.11
C THR A 42 -0.85 -12.45 -2.57
N ALA A 43 -0.78 -13.72 -2.16
CA ALA A 43 0.24 -14.66 -2.60
C ALA A 43 0.27 -14.81 -4.12
N ILE A 44 -0.88 -15.09 -4.75
CA ILE A 44 -0.95 -15.23 -6.21
C ILE A 44 -0.47 -13.95 -6.89
N VAL A 45 -0.99 -12.80 -6.47
CA VAL A 45 -0.72 -11.51 -7.10
C VAL A 45 0.74 -11.09 -6.91
N VAL A 46 1.27 -11.22 -5.69
CA VAL A 46 2.67 -10.89 -5.38
C VAL A 46 3.62 -11.84 -6.10
N ILE A 47 3.40 -13.15 -6.06
CA ILE A 47 4.27 -14.14 -6.73
C ILE A 47 4.30 -13.87 -8.24
N VAL A 48 3.14 -13.71 -8.89
CA VAL A 48 3.09 -13.44 -10.33
C VAL A 48 3.80 -12.13 -10.66
N SER A 49 3.58 -11.07 -9.87
CA SER A 49 4.27 -9.80 -10.07
C SER A 49 5.78 -9.92 -9.92
N GLN A 50 6.24 -10.68 -8.93
CA GLN A 50 7.66 -10.81 -8.64
C GLN A 50 8.36 -11.72 -9.65
N LEU A 51 7.68 -12.71 -10.21
CA LEU A 51 8.19 -13.48 -11.35
C LEU A 51 8.34 -12.61 -12.60
N LEU A 52 7.38 -11.72 -12.88
CA LEU A 52 7.47 -10.77 -13.98
C LEU A 52 8.64 -9.79 -13.77
N ILE A 53 8.76 -9.22 -12.57
CA ILE A 53 9.84 -8.30 -12.21
C ILE A 53 11.18 -9.01 -12.30
N PHE A 54 11.30 -10.22 -11.75
CA PHE A 54 12.51 -11.02 -11.82
C PHE A 54 12.90 -11.31 -13.27
N GLY A 55 11.95 -11.68 -14.13
CA GLY A 55 12.22 -11.88 -15.57
C GLY A 55 12.76 -10.62 -16.26
N ILE A 56 12.21 -9.44 -15.93
CA ILE A 56 12.66 -8.15 -16.48
C ILE A 56 14.05 -7.78 -15.95
N GLN A 57 14.30 -7.97 -14.65
CA GLN A 57 15.57 -7.64 -14.01
C GLN A 57 16.68 -8.66 -14.31
N ALA A 58 16.33 -9.90 -14.61
CA ALA A 58 17.29 -10.93 -15.01
C ALA A 58 17.76 -10.72 -16.46
N ALA A 59 17.00 -10.00 -17.31
CA ALA A 59 17.32 -9.82 -18.72
C ALA A 59 18.70 -9.15 -18.99
N PRO A 60 19.12 -8.08 -18.27
CA PRO A 60 20.47 -7.55 -18.40
C PRO A 60 21.55 -8.56 -17.99
N ALA A 61 21.34 -9.30 -16.90
CA ALA A 61 22.28 -10.30 -16.43
C ALA A 61 22.38 -11.50 -17.38
N THR A 62 21.27 -11.96 -17.96
CA THR A 62 21.28 -13.04 -18.96
C THR A 62 21.86 -12.58 -20.30
N ALA A 63 21.63 -11.34 -20.72
CA ALA A 63 22.24 -10.78 -21.93
C ALA A 63 23.77 -10.68 -21.82
N VAL A 64 24.28 -10.36 -20.64
CA VAL A 64 25.72 -10.41 -20.32
C VAL A 64 26.24 -11.86 -20.32
N LEU A 65 25.53 -12.79 -19.67
CA LEU A 65 25.95 -14.19 -19.55
C LEU A 65 25.93 -14.96 -20.89
N THR A 66 25.02 -14.61 -21.80
CA THR A 66 24.86 -15.26 -23.11
C THR A 66 25.72 -14.63 -24.21
N GLY A 67 26.44 -13.55 -23.91
CA GLY A 67 27.20 -12.79 -24.91
C GLY A 67 26.34 -12.04 -25.93
N ALA A 68 25.02 -12.03 -25.75
CA ALA A 68 24.08 -11.30 -26.60
C ALA A 68 24.26 -9.78 -26.52
N ALA A 69 24.82 -9.30 -25.41
CA ALA A 69 25.29 -7.93 -25.30
C ALA A 69 26.82 -7.88 -25.53
N SER A 70 27.22 -7.41 -26.71
CA SER A 70 28.63 -7.18 -27.05
C SER A 70 29.13 -5.92 -26.35
N PHE A 71 29.51 -6.04 -25.09
CA PHE A 71 30.22 -4.97 -24.37
C PHE A 71 31.72 -5.16 -24.57
N ASP A 72 32.40 -4.14 -25.09
CA ASP A 72 33.85 -4.17 -25.21
C ASP A 72 34.46 -4.20 -23.81
N LYS A 73 34.98 -5.36 -23.41
CA LYS A 73 35.58 -5.59 -22.10
C LYS A 73 36.75 -4.65 -21.78
N ASN A 74 37.30 -3.98 -22.80
CA ASN A 74 38.47 -3.11 -22.66
C ASN A 74 38.10 -1.67 -22.25
N THR A 75 36.81 -1.34 -22.16
CA THR A 75 36.33 -0.04 -21.68
C THR A 75 35.50 -0.26 -20.42
N GLU A 76 36.15 -0.31 -19.25
CA GLU A 76 35.51 -0.55 -17.94
C GLU A 76 34.31 0.40 -17.69
N ASP A 77 34.38 1.62 -18.24
CA ASP A 77 33.32 2.63 -18.16
C ASP A 77 32.03 2.24 -18.90
N SER A 78 32.12 1.44 -19.97
CA SER A 78 30.98 1.07 -20.83
C SER A 78 30.12 -0.04 -20.22
N PHE A 79 30.75 -0.99 -19.53
CA PHE A 79 30.07 -2.10 -18.85
C PHE A 79 29.31 -1.62 -17.61
N GLY A 80 29.95 -0.79 -16.78
CA GLY A 80 29.31 -0.20 -15.60
C GLY A 80 28.13 0.70 -15.97
N ALA A 81 28.26 1.50 -17.04
CA ALA A 81 27.19 2.35 -17.53
C ALA A 81 26.02 1.55 -18.13
N ALA A 82 26.28 0.54 -18.96
CA ALA A 82 25.22 -0.25 -19.58
C ALA A 82 24.50 -1.17 -18.59
N PHE A 83 25.24 -1.80 -17.67
CA PHE A 83 24.67 -2.57 -16.57
C PHE A 83 23.89 -1.67 -15.61
N GLY A 84 24.42 -0.49 -15.27
CA GLY A 84 23.76 0.50 -14.45
C GLY A 84 22.45 1.01 -15.07
N LEU A 85 22.46 1.36 -16.36
CA LEU A 85 21.25 1.79 -17.09
C LEU A 85 20.22 0.67 -17.21
N GLY A 86 20.65 -0.56 -17.51
CA GLY A 86 19.77 -1.73 -17.58
C GLY A 86 19.15 -2.08 -16.22
N TYR A 87 19.94 -2.00 -15.16
CA TYR A 87 19.49 -2.21 -13.78
C TYR A 87 18.51 -1.12 -13.33
N ILE A 88 18.86 0.16 -13.52
CA ILE A 88 17.98 1.29 -13.17
C ILE A 88 16.68 1.22 -13.97
N GLY A 89 16.75 0.93 -15.28
CA GLY A 89 15.57 0.73 -16.12
C GLY A 89 14.70 -0.43 -15.61
N GLY A 90 15.31 -1.56 -15.27
CA GLY A 90 14.62 -2.71 -14.67
C GLY A 90 13.97 -2.39 -13.32
N GLN A 91 14.62 -1.58 -12.48
CA GLN A 91 14.10 -1.12 -11.20
C GLN A 91 12.91 -0.17 -11.38
N LEU A 92 12.95 0.74 -12.34
CA LEU A 92 11.83 1.64 -12.66
C LEU A 92 10.63 0.86 -13.17
N ILE A 93 10.84 -0.07 -14.11
CA ILE A 93 9.76 -0.94 -14.60
C ILE A 93 9.22 -1.79 -13.44
N GLY A 94 10.09 -2.34 -12.61
CA GLY A 94 9.69 -3.11 -11.44
C GLY A 94 8.87 -2.31 -10.43
N ALA A 95 9.23 -1.04 -10.20
CA ALA A 95 8.47 -0.13 -9.35
C ALA A 95 7.09 0.17 -9.92
N VAL A 96 6.97 0.36 -11.24
CA VAL A 96 5.67 0.55 -11.91
C VAL A 96 4.81 -0.71 -11.77
N VAL A 97 5.35 -1.88 -12.08
CA VAL A 97 4.63 -3.17 -11.94
C VAL A 97 4.17 -3.39 -10.50
N THR A 98 5.06 -3.18 -9.52
CA THR A 98 4.74 -3.30 -8.09
C THR A 98 3.63 -2.34 -7.67
N SER A 99 3.67 -1.09 -8.19
CA SER A 99 2.66 -0.08 -7.89
C SER A 99 1.29 -0.48 -8.44
N LEU A 100 1.21 -0.91 -9.71
CA LEU A 100 -0.02 -1.37 -10.34
C LEU A 100 -0.64 -2.56 -9.58
N VAL A 101 0.22 -3.50 -9.19
CA VAL A 101 -0.16 -4.68 -8.43
C VAL A 101 -0.71 -4.30 -7.06
N THR A 102 -0.04 -3.39 -6.36
CA THR A 102 -0.46 -2.90 -5.04
C THR A 102 -1.79 -2.16 -5.12
N ILE A 103 -2.03 -1.42 -6.20
CA ILE A 103 -3.30 -0.72 -6.44
C ILE A 103 -4.46 -1.71 -6.58
N ILE A 104 -4.31 -2.71 -7.45
CA ILE A 104 -5.33 -3.75 -7.66
C ILE A 104 -5.59 -4.49 -6.35
N LEU A 105 -4.53 -4.90 -5.66
CA LEU A 105 -4.63 -5.62 -4.41
C LEU A 105 -5.29 -4.78 -3.30
N SER A 106 -4.90 -3.51 -3.18
CA SER A 106 -5.51 -2.56 -2.24
C SER A 106 -7.02 -2.49 -2.45
N GLY A 107 -7.47 -2.45 -3.71
CA GLY A 107 -8.90 -2.40 -4.01
C GLY A 107 -9.65 -3.67 -3.63
N MET A 108 -9.12 -4.84 -3.96
CA MET A 108 -9.73 -6.12 -3.63
C MET A 108 -9.75 -6.39 -2.11
N LEU A 109 -8.67 -6.03 -1.43
CA LEU A 109 -8.56 -6.14 0.02
C LEU A 109 -9.54 -5.17 0.71
N THR A 110 -9.70 -3.96 0.18
CA THR A 110 -10.68 -2.98 0.69
C THR A 110 -12.10 -3.54 0.69
N VAL A 111 -12.55 -4.16 -0.41
CA VAL A 111 -13.88 -4.82 -0.48
C VAL A 111 -13.98 -5.93 0.56
N THR A 112 -12.96 -6.80 0.62
CA THR A 112 -12.97 -7.98 1.50
C THR A 112 -13.01 -7.60 2.97
N ILE A 113 -12.18 -6.64 3.38
CA ILE A 113 -12.12 -6.17 4.77
C ILE A 113 -13.38 -5.37 5.10
N GLY A 114 -13.83 -4.50 4.19
CA GLY A 114 -15.06 -3.73 4.36
C GLY A 114 -16.26 -4.64 4.67
N ARG A 115 -16.45 -5.72 3.91
CA ARG A 115 -17.52 -6.70 4.19
C ARG A 115 -17.29 -7.49 5.48
N SER A 116 -16.03 -7.78 5.83
CA SER A 116 -15.71 -8.48 7.09
C SER A 116 -16.07 -7.68 8.35
N VAL A 117 -16.10 -6.34 8.26
CA VAL A 117 -16.58 -5.47 9.35
C VAL A 117 -18.02 -5.80 9.74
N PHE A 118 -18.85 -6.20 8.77
CA PHE A 118 -20.24 -6.60 8.98
C PHE A 118 -20.43 -8.11 9.19
N GLY A 119 -19.34 -8.85 9.35
CA GLY A 119 -19.37 -10.30 9.56
C GLY A 119 -19.52 -11.12 8.28
N GLU A 120 -19.47 -10.49 7.11
CA GLU A 120 -19.60 -11.20 5.84
C GLU A 120 -18.28 -11.78 5.33
N ARG A 121 -18.38 -12.95 4.71
CA ARG A 121 -17.27 -13.59 4.01
C ARG A 121 -17.33 -13.23 2.53
N THR A 122 -16.17 -12.97 1.95
CA THR A 122 -16.05 -12.58 0.53
C THR A 122 -15.13 -13.56 -0.19
N THR A 123 -15.57 -14.08 -1.33
CA THR A 123 -14.73 -14.92 -2.20
C THR A 123 -13.83 -14.07 -3.10
N ILE A 124 -12.74 -14.64 -3.62
CA ILE A 124 -11.82 -13.94 -4.55
C ILE A 124 -12.57 -13.40 -5.78
N LYS A 125 -13.50 -14.18 -6.32
CA LYS A 125 -14.32 -13.80 -7.48
C LYS A 125 -15.20 -12.59 -7.17
N GLU A 126 -15.86 -12.58 -6.02
CA GLU A 126 -16.69 -11.45 -5.57
C GLU A 126 -15.86 -10.19 -5.32
N ALA A 127 -14.69 -10.33 -4.68
CA ALA A 127 -13.78 -9.20 -4.47
C ALA A 127 -13.33 -8.59 -5.79
N TRP A 128 -13.01 -9.43 -6.79
CA TRP A 128 -12.64 -8.97 -8.13
C TRP A 128 -13.79 -8.29 -8.86
N GLN A 129 -14.99 -8.88 -8.86
CA GLN A 129 -16.15 -8.32 -9.54
C GLN A 129 -16.52 -6.93 -9.02
N ARG A 130 -16.35 -6.70 -7.71
CA ARG A 130 -16.59 -5.40 -7.08
C ARG A 130 -15.46 -4.41 -7.27
N ALA A 131 -14.20 -4.86 -7.27
CA ALA A 131 -13.04 -3.99 -7.46
C ALA A 131 -12.82 -3.59 -8.93
N LYS A 132 -13.07 -4.48 -9.89
CA LYS A 132 -12.78 -4.31 -11.32
C LYS A 132 -13.29 -2.98 -11.92
N PRO A 133 -14.56 -2.56 -11.69
CA PRO A 133 -15.08 -1.31 -12.26
C PRO A 133 -14.32 -0.07 -11.78
N ARG A 134 -13.65 -0.16 -10.63
CA ARG A 134 -12.95 0.96 -9.98
C ARG A 134 -11.44 0.93 -10.17
N ILE A 135 -10.87 -0.08 -10.86
CA ILE A 135 -9.43 -0.14 -11.12
C ILE A 135 -8.93 1.11 -11.85
N TRP A 136 -9.66 1.59 -12.86
CA TRP A 136 -9.32 2.82 -13.58
C TRP A 136 -9.34 4.06 -12.69
N ALA A 137 -10.28 4.12 -11.75
CA ALA A 137 -10.36 5.21 -10.81
C ALA A 137 -9.23 5.13 -9.76
N LEU A 138 -8.84 3.93 -9.30
CA LEU A 138 -7.67 3.75 -8.44
C LEU A 138 -6.36 4.09 -9.16
N LEU A 139 -6.24 3.74 -10.45
CA LEU A 139 -5.13 4.16 -11.30
C LEU A 139 -5.12 5.68 -11.45
N GLY A 140 -6.29 6.30 -11.63
CA GLY A 140 -6.43 7.76 -11.65
C GLY A 140 -5.93 8.42 -10.36
N VAL A 141 -6.26 7.84 -9.19
CA VAL A 141 -5.72 8.29 -7.90
C VAL A 141 -4.20 8.17 -7.87
N ALA A 142 -3.64 7.03 -8.29
CA ALA A 142 -2.20 6.82 -8.30
C ALA A 142 -1.46 7.76 -9.26
N VAL A 143 -2.06 8.07 -10.42
CA VAL A 143 -1.52 9.08 -11.35
C VAL A 143 -1.58 10.47 -10.73
N VAL A 144 -2.68 10.84 -10.08
CA VAL A 144 -2.79 12.12 -9.37
C VAL A 144 -1.74 12.22 -8.26
N GLU A 145 -1.57 11.16 -7.48
CA GLU A 145 -0.55 11.08 -6.43
C GLU A 145 0.86 11.24 -7.02
N LEU A 146 1.19 10.50 -8.08
CA LEU A 146 2.47 10.56 -8.77
C LEU A 146 2.74 11.96 -9.34
N VAL A 147 1.78 12.53 -10.06
CA VAL A 147 1.90 13.88 -10.67
C VAL A 147 2.05 14.93 -9.58
N LEU A 148 1.30 14.84 -8.49
CA LEU A 148 1.40 15.78 -7.37
C LEU A 148 2.81 15.76 -6.76
N PHE A 149 3.34 14.58 -6.42
CA PHE A 149 4.68 14.48 -5.86
C PHE A 149 5.77 14.89 -6.86
N ALA A 150 5.65 14.48 -8.13
CA ALA A 150 6.61 14.83 -9.17
C ALA A 150 6.66 16.34 -9.45
N VAL A 151 5.51 17.02 -9.50
CA VAL A 151 5.44 18.47 -9.73
C VAL A 151 6.02 19.24 -8.54
N VAL A 152 5.65 18.88 -7.31
CA VAL A 152 6.15 19.56 -6.11
C VAL A 152 7.66 19.35 -5.95
N LEU A 153 8.13 18.12 -6.16
CA LEU A 153 9.56 17.80 -6.11
C LEU A 153 10.33 18.51 -7.24
N GLY A 154 9.84 18.43 -8.47
CA GLY A 154 10.45 19.06 -9.64
C GLY A 154 10.55 20.58 -9.49
N PHE A 155 9.50 21.22 -8.97
CA PHE A 155 9.53 22.64 -8.62
C PHE A 155 10.60 22.95 -7.56
N GLY A 156 10.65 22.17 -6.47
CA GLY A 156 11.66 22.33 -5.43
C GLY A 156 13.09 22.20 -5.98
N VAL A 157 13.36 21.17 -6.78
CA VAL A 157 14.66 20.97 -7.44
C VAL A 157 15.00 22.12 -8.37
N ALA A 158 14.05 22.58 -9.20
CA ALA A 158 14.26 23.70 -10.11
C ALA A 158 14.64 24.99 -9.35
N VAL A 159 14.00 25.26 -8.21
CA VAL A 159 14.33 26.40 -7.34
C VAL A 159 15.75 26.27 -6.77
N VAL A 160 16.13 25.10 -6.24
CA VAL A 160 17.47 24.87 -5.69
C VAL A 160 18.55 25.02 -6.75
N VAL A 161 18.34 24.43 -7.93
CA VAL A 161 19.28 24.52 -9.05
C VAL A 161 19.38 25.96 -9.55
N GLY A 162 18.26 26.68 -9.70
CA GLY A 162 18.27 28.09 -10.09
C GLY A 162 19.02 28.99 -9.10
N LEU A 163 18.86 28.75 -7.79
CA LEU A 163 19.63 29.46 -6.76
C LEU A 163 21.13 29.13 -6.83
N ALA A 164 21.48 27.86 -7.03
CA ALA A 164 22.87 27.44 -7.17
C ALA A 164 23.57 28.13 -8.35
N LEU A 165 22.84 28.30 -9.47
CA LEU A 165 23.36 28.96 -10.67
C LEU A 165 23.48 30.49 -10.55
N THR A 166 22.72 31.13 -9.65
CA THR A 166 22.65 32.61 -9.55
C THR A 166 23.49 33.18 -8.41
N VAL A 167 23.45 32.56 -7.23
CA VAL A 167 24.15 33.02 -6.01
C VAL A 167 25.20 32.02 -5.50
N GLY A 168 25.42 30.92 -6.23
CA GLY A 168 26.38 29.89 -5.90
C GLY A 168 25.91 28.92 -4.80
N PRO A 169 26.74 27.91 -4.45
CA PRO A 169 26.37 26.86 -3.51
C PRO A 169 26.01 27.36 -2.11
N ALA A 170 26.62 28.46 -1.67
CA ALA A 170 26.44 29.01 -0.32
C ALA A 170 24.98 29.44 -0.04
N GLY A 171 24.26 29.94 -1.04
CA GLY A 171 22.83 30.27 -0.91
C GLY A 171 21.91 29.08 -1.20
N ALA A 172 22.32 28.18 -2.09
CA ALA A 172 21.50 27.05 -2.53
C ALA A 172 21.36 25.93 -1.49
N ILE A 173 22.41 25.66 -0.70
CA ILE A 173 22.40 24.62 0.34
C ILE A 173 21.32 24.90 1.41
N PRO A 174 21.29 26.06 2.09
CA PRO A 174 20.28 26.33 3.11
C PRO A 174 18.86 26.38 2.52
N ALA A 175 18.69 26.92 1.32
CA ALA A 175 17.40 26.90 0.62
C ALA A 175 16.95 25.47 0.29
N GLY A 176 17.86 24.62 -0.17
CA GLY A 176 17.60 23.21 -0.44
C GLY A 176 17.20 22.43 0.80
N LEU A 177 17.84 22.67 1.94
CA LEU A 177 17.46 22.07 3.22
C LEU A 177 16.05 22.49 3.66
N LEU A 178 15.71 23.78 3.53
CA LEU A 178 14.37 24.28 3.87
C LEU A 178 13.30 23.69 2.94
N LEU A 179 13.56 23.62 1.63
CA LEU A 179 12.64 23.01 0.67
C LEU A 179 12.50 21.51 0.89
N ALA A 180 13.58 20.80 1.25
CA ALA A 180 13.52 19.39 1.60
C ALA A 180 12.68 19.16 2.87
N LEU A 181 12.83 20.02 3.88
CA LEU A 181 11.98 19.98 5.09
C LEU A 181 10.52 20.27 4.75
N ALA A 182 10.25 21.28 3.92
CA ALA A 182 8.90 21.60 3.48
C ALA A 182 8.26 20.44 2.69
N TYR A 183 9.02 19.80 1.80
CA TYR A 183 8.59 18.61 1.07
C TYR A 183 8.31 17.44 2.02
N PHE A 184 9.15 17.23 3.03
CA PHE A 184 8.95 16.19 4.04
C PHE A 184 7.67 16.43 4.86
N LEU A 185 7.42 17.66 5.31
CA LEU A 185 6.18 18.01 6.03
C LEU A 185 4.95 17.87 5.14
N PHE A 186 5.05 18.27 3.86
CA PHE A 186 4.01 18.06 2.86
C PHE A 186 3.71 16.57 2.65
N TYR A 187 4.74 15.74 2.54
CA TYR A 187 4.61 14.29 2.44
C TYR A 187 3.90 13.70 3.67
N LEU A 188 4.32 14.08 4.89
CA LEU A 188 3.65 13.65 6.13
C LEU A 188 2.17 14.06 6.18
N TYR A 189 1.83 15.25 5.69
CA TYR A 189 0.44 15.69 5.61
C TYR A 189 -0.41 14.83 4.66
N LEU A 190 0.17 14.38 3.56
CA LEU A 190 -0.53 13.61 2.54
C LEU A 190 -0.72 12.12 2.90
N ILE A 191 0.13 11.55 3.77
CA ILE A 191 0.02 10.12 4.17
C ILE A 191 -1.40 9.76 4.64
N PRO A 192 -2.01 10.46 5.61
CA PRO A 192 -3.36 10.12 6.06
C PRO A 192 -4.40 10.35 4.97
N VAL A 193 -4.23 11.38 4.13
CA VAL A 193 -5.17 11.69 3.04
C VAL A 193 -5.21 10.53 2.05
N PHE A 194 -4.09 10.15 1.45
CA PHE A 194 -4.07 9.07 0.44
C PHE A 194 -4.34 7.69 1.03
N SER A 195 -4.08 7.47 2.32
CA SER A 195 -4.39 6.19 2.98
C SER A 195 -5.89 5.84 2.98
N LEU A 196 -6.78 6.84 3.03
CA LEU A 196 -8.23 6.65 3.10
C LEU A 196 -8.90 6.72 1.72
N VAL A 197 -8.23 7.28 0.70
CA VAL A 197 -8.80 7.45 -0.65
C VAL A 197 -9.26 6.12 -1.27
N PRO A 198 -8.49 5.00 -1.23
CA PRO A 198 -8.96 3.73 -1.79
C PRO A 198 -10.26 3.23 -1.13
N SER A 199 -10.38 3.40 0.19
CA SER A 199 -11.59 3.03 0.93
C SER A 199 -12.79 3.89 0.55
N VAL A 200 -12.61 5.20 0.42
CA VAL A 200 -13.69 6.10 -0.04
C VAL A 200 -14.11 5.80 -1.48
N LEU A 201 -13.14 5.61 -2.37
CA LEU A 201 -13.39 5.38 -3.80
C LEU A 201 -14.21 4.11 -4.05
N ILE A 202 -13.92 3.05 -3.29
CA ILE A 202 -14.55 1.74 -3.46
C ILE A 202 -15.84 1.64 -2.65
N LEU A 203 -15.81 2.02 -1.37
CA LEU A 203 -16.93 1.82 -0.45
C LEU A 203 -17.99 2.92 -0.61
N GLU A 204 -17.60 4.18 -0.82
CA GLU A 204 -18.56 5.28 -1.08
C GLU A 204 -18.85 5.49 -2.57
N GLN A 205 -18.23 4.70 -3.45
CA GLN A 205 -18.45 4.76 -4.90
C GLN A 205 -18.18 6.14 -5.54
N GLN A 206 -17.32 6.95 -4.91
CA GLN A 206 -17.00 8.32 -5.34
C GLN A 206 -16.10 8.38 -6.59
N SER A 207 -16.07 9.55 -7.25
CA SER A 207 -15.08 9.86 -8.30
C SER A 207 -13.69 10.10 -7.71
N VAL A 208 -12.63 10.12 -8.53
CA VAL A 208 -11.24 10.31 -8.07
C VAL A 208 -11.08 11.59 -7.22
N PHE A 209 -11.46 12.74 -7.77
CA PHE A 209 -11.37 14.02 -7.06
C PHE A 209 -12.37 14.12 -5.90
N GLY A 210 -13.56 13.52 -6.04
CA GLY A 210 -14.54 13.42 -4.97
C GLY A 210 -14.00 12.64 -3.77
N ALA A 211 -13.32 11.52 -4.03
CA ALA A 211 -12.71 10.68 -3.00
C ALA A 211 -11.55 11.39 -2.27
N ILE A 212 -10.73 12.16 -2.98
CA ILE A 212 -9.67 12.96 -2.37
C ILE A 212 -10.25 14.06 -1.48
N GLY A 213 -11.19 14.87 -2.00
CA GLY A 213 -11.82 15.94 -1.22
C GLY A 213 -12.55 15.40 0.03
N ARG A 214 -13.22 14.26 -0.14
CA ARG A 214 -13.86 13.53 0.95
C ARG A 214 -12.85 13.03 1.99
N SER A 215 -11.76 12.40 1.56
CA SER A 215 -10.69 11.95 2.45
C SER A 215 -10.09 13.10 3.26
N VAL A 216 -9.81 14.25 2.62
CA VAL A 216 -9.34 15.45 3.30
C VAL A 216 -10.33 15.90 4.39
N SER A 217 -11.64 15.88 4.10
CA SER A 217 -12.67 16.26 5.08
C SER A 217 -12.68 15.33 6.31
N LEU A 218 -12.48 14.02 6.09
CA LEU A 218 -12.42 13.02 7.16
C LEU A 218 -11.15 13.20 8.00
N VAL A 219 -9.99 13.39 7.35
CA VAL A 219 -8.68 13.51 8.02
C VAL A 219 -8.60 14.75 8.93
N ARG A 220 -9.23 15.88 8.56
CA ARG A 220 -9.15 17.16 9.30
C ARG A 220 -9.45 17.04 10.80
N LYS A 221 -10.41 16.20 11.19
CA LYS A 221 -10.85 16.06 12.60
C LYS A 221 -9.99 15.11 13.44
N GLY A 222 -9.05 14.37 12.83
CA GLY A 222 -8.28 13.31 13.50
C GLY A 222 -6.83 13.16 13.02
N PHE A 223 -6.28 14.17 12.36
CA PHE A 223 -5.01 14.10 11.62
C PHE A 223 -3.87 13.46 12.41
N TRP A 224 -3.55 13.97 13.60
CA TRP A 224 -2.41 13.50 14.40
C TRP A 224 -2.53 12.04 14.83
N ARG A 225 -3.76 11.60 15.15
CA ARG A 225 -4.02 10.20 15.51
C ARG A 225 -3.88 9.30 14.29
N LEU A 226 -4.43 9.70 13.14
CA LEU A 226 -4.29 8.95 11.88
C LEU A 226 -2.83 8.85 11.46
N LEU A 227 -2.11 9.97 11.48
CA LEU A 227 -0.68 10.02 11.16
C LEU A 227 0.13 9.12 12.08
N GLY A 228 -0.08 9.22 13.40
CA GLY A 228 0.62 8.40 14.39
C GLY A 228 0.39 6.90 14.18
N ILE A 229 -0.86 6.49 13.92
CA ILE A 229 -1.18 5.08 13.67
C ILE A 229 -0.58 4.59 12.34
N LEU A 230 -0.66 5.40 11.28
CA LEU A 230 -0.11 5.03 9.97
C LEU A 230 1.42 4.94 9.99
N VAL A 231 2.10 5.88 10.66
CA VAL A 231 3.55 5.85 10.85
C VAL A 231 3.95 4.63 11.68
N LEU A 232 3.25 4.37 12.79
CA LEU A 232 3.49 3.19 13.63
C LEU A 232 3.27 1.89 12.83
N THR A 233 2.18 1.81 12.08
CA THR A 233 1.88 0.66 11.21
C THR A 233 2.96 0.48 10.16
N GLY A 234 3.41 1.57 9.54
CA GLY A 234 4.51 1.56 8.57
C GLY A 234 5.81 1.03 9.18
N PHE A 235 6.15 1.48 10.39
CA PHE A 235 7.32 1.00 11.12
C PHE A 235 7.22 -0.49 11.46
N ILE A 236 6.08 -0.93 12.01
CA ILE A 236 5.84 -2.35 12.34
C ILE A 236 5.96 -3.22 11.08
N VAL A 237 5.28 -2.85 10.00
CA VAL A 237 5.27 -3.59 8.74
C VAL A 237 6.66 -3.63 8.10
N GLY A 238 7.37 -2.50 8.12
CA GLY A 238 8.75 -2.41 7.63
C GLY A 238 9.71 -3.29 8.43
N PHE A 239 9.61 -3.26 9.76
CA PHE A 239 10.43 -4.06 10.64
C PHE A 239 10.16 -5.57 10.49
N VAL A 240 8.89 -5.97 10.41
CA VAL A 240 8.50 -7.37 10.12
C VAL A 240 9.02 -7.80 8.75
N SER A 241 8.91 -6.94 7.73
CA SER A 241 9.44 -7.24 6.40
C SER A 241 10.96 -7.41 6.39
N MET A 242 11.68 -6.58 7.15
CA MET A 242 13.12 -6.69 7.32
C MET A 242 13.51 -7.99 8.02
N ILE A 243 12.84 -8.37 9.12
CA ILE A 243 13.10 -9.63 9.83
C ILE A 243 12.88 -10.84 8.92
N ILE A 244 11.79 -10.83 8.13
CA ILE A 244 11.48 -11.93 7.21
C ILE A 244 12.49 -11.99 6.06
N GLY A 245 12.89 -10.85 5.52
CA GLY A 245 13.78 -10.76 4.37
C GLY A 245 15.25 -11.03 4.70
N MET A 246 15.72 -10.63 5.89
CA MET A 246 17.14 -10.66 6.26
C MET A 246 17.79 -12.04 6.11
N PRO A 247 17.18 -13.17 6.56
CA PRO A 247 17.78 -14.49 6.39
C PRO A 247 18.06 -14.84 4.93
N PHE A 248 17.17 -14.45 4.01
CA PHE A 248 17.33 -14.75 2.59
C PHE A 248 18.47 -13.94 1.95
N ILE A 249 18.63 -12.69 2.36
CA ILE A 249 19.74 -11.84 1.90
C ILE A 249 21.07 -12.44 2.38
N LEU A 250 21.16 -12.76 3.68
CA LEU A 250 22.38 -13.35 4.27
C LEU A 250 22.74 -14.69 3.63
N VAL A 251 21.76 -15.58 3.46
CA VAL A 251 21.98 -16.86 2.76
C VAL A 251 22.40 -16.63 1.32
N GLY A 252 21.82 -15.63 0.64
CA GLY A 252 22.20 -15.28 -0.73
C GLY A 252 23.64 -14.79 -0.83
N GLU A 253 24.07 -13.92 0.07
CA GLU A 253 25.46 -13.46 0.14
C GLU A 253 26.41 -14.62 0.43
N VAL A 254 26.18 -15.38 1.50
CA VAL A 254 27.03 -16.51 1.86
C VAL A 254 27.11 -17.52 0.71
N ALA A 255 25.99 -17.90 0.11
CA ALA A 255 25.97 -18.85 -1.01
C ALA A 255 26.69 -18.31 -2.26
N ALA A 256 26.59 -17.00 -2.54
CA ALA A 256 27.28 -16.37 -3.66
C ALA A 256 28.82 -16.35 -3.47
N PHE A 257 29.30 -16.20 -2.23
CA PHE A 257 30.72 -16.11 -1.93
C PHE A 257 31.38 -17.43 -1.49
N ALA A 258 30.61 -18.48 -1.19
CA ALA A 258 31.13 -19.74 -0.65
C ALA A 258 31.77 -20.71 -1.66
N GLY A 259 31.61 -20.52 -2.99
CA GLY A 259 31.95 -21.60 -3.94
C GLY A 259 32.33 -21.23 -5.38
N SER A 260 32.75 -20.00 -5.67
CA SER A 260 33.04 -19.63 -7.07
C SER A 260 34.22 -18.66 -7.25
N ASP A 261 34.90 -18.82 -8.39
CA ASP A 261 35.96 -17.96 -8.94
C ASP A 261 35.71 -16.47 -8.63
N PRO A 262 36.67 -15.74 -8.03
CA PRO A 262 36.55 -14.31 -7.72
C PRO A 262 36.04 -13.47 -8.89
N ASN A 263 36.30 -13.90 -10.13
CA ASN A 263 36.04 -13.12 -11.33
C ASN A 263 34.62 -13.27 -11.91
N ASN A 264 33.78 -14.17 -11.39
CA ASN A 264 32.47 -14.48 -12.00
C ASN A 264 31.30 -13.80 -11.26
N LEU A 265 31.15 -12.49 -11.47
CA LEU A 265 30.19 -11.63 -10.74
C LEU A 265 28.72 -11.85 -11.14
N GLY A 266 28.43 -12.24 -12.40
CA GLY A 266 27.06 -12.36 -12.92
C GLY A 266 26.18 -13.39 -12.20
N PRO A 267 26.60 -14.68 -12.10
CA PRO A 267 25.82 -15.71 -11.43
C PRO A 267 25.65 -15.45 -9.92
N LYS A 268 26.64 -14.82 -9.28
CA LYS A 268 26.59 -14.40 -7.88
C LYS A 268 25.48 -13.40 -7.62
N MET A 269 25.42 -12.34 -8.44
CA MET A 269 24.37 -11.31 -8.32
C MET A 269 22.99 -11.89 -8.56
N LEU A 270 22.82 -12.75 -9.56
CA LEU A 270 21.55 -13.43 -9.83
C LEU A 270 21.08 -14.27 -8.65
N LEU A 271 21.98 -15.00 -7.98
CA LEU A 271 21.64 -15.81 -6.80
C LEU A 271 21.20 -14.93 -5.63
N ILE A 272 21.94 -13.84 -5.36
CA ILE A 272 21.59 -12.87 -4.30
C ILE A 272 20.21 -12.25 -4.58
N PHE A 273 19.97 -11.78 -5.81
CA PHE A 273 18.69 -11.19 -6.17
C PHE A 273 17.53 -12.18 -6.13
N ALA A 274 17.75 -13.42 -6.58
CA ALA A 274 16.74 -14.47 -6.53
C ALA A 274 16.31 -14.76 -5.08
N LEU A 275 17.28 -14.94 -4.17
CA LEU A 275 16.98 -15.19 -2.76
C LEU A 275 16.37 -13.98 -2.07
N ALA A 276 16.88 -12.77 -2.31
CA ALA A 276 16.29 -11.53 -1.81
C ALA A 276 14.84 -11.36 -2.29
N ALA A 277 14.54 -11.69 -3.54
CA ALA A 277 13.19 -11.66 -4.09
C ALA A 277 12.25 -12.64 -3.36
N VAL A 278 12.72 -13.85 -3.02
CA VAL A 278 11.94 -14.82 -2.21
C VAL A 278 11.61 -14.24 -0.84
N GLY A 279 12.60 -13.66 -0.15
CA GLY A 279 12.38 -13.01 1.15
C GLY A 279 11.38 -11.86 1.06
N ALA A 280 11.48 -11.03 0.02
CA ALA A 280 10.57 -9.91 -0.25
C ALA A 280 9.14 -10.39 -0.55
N VAL A 281 8.98 -11.46 -1.34
CA VAL A 281 7.68 -12.09 -1.63
C VAL A 281 7.00 -12.52 -0.33
N ILE A 282 7.70 -13.28 0.51
CA ILE A 282 7.14 -13.79 1.77
C ILE A 282 6.74 -12.63 2.69
N ALA A 283 7.60 -11.62 2.81
CA ALA A 283 7.32 -10.42 3.58
C ALA A 283 6.06 -9.68 3.08
N GLN A 284 5.92 -9.50 1.77
CA GLN A 284 4.77 -8.81 1.15
C GLN A 284 3.46 -9.57 1.31
N ILE A 285 3.48 -10.91 1.26
CA ILE A 285 2.29 -11.76 1.44
C ILE A 285 1.62 -11.52 2.79
N ILE A 286 2.42 -11.26 3.83
CA ILE A 286 1.94 -11.04 5.19
C ILE A 286 1.63 -9.55 5.42
N SER A 287 2.51 -8.68 4.92
CA SER A 287 2.48 -7.24 5.19
C SER A 287 1.37 -6.49 4.48
N LEU A 288 1.09 -6.82 3.20
CA LEU A 288 0.12 -6.08 2.39
C LEU A 288 -1.33 -6.23 2.92
N PRO A 289 -1.82 -7.43 3.29
CA PRO A 289 -3.15 -7.60 3.86
C PRO A 289 -3.30 -6.88 5.19
N PHE A 290 -2.27 -6.89 6.03
CA PHE A 290 -2.29 -6.20 7.31
C PHE A 290 -2.38 -4.68 7.13
N LYS A 291 -1.54 -4.10 6.26
CA LYS A 291 -1.58 -2.66 5.96
C LYS A 291 -2.93 -2.25 5.36
N ALA A 292 -3.47 -3.03 4.43
CA ALA A 292 -4.79 -2.77 3.85
C ALA A 292 -5.90 -2.84 4.91
N ALA A 293 -5.85 -3.84 5.80
CA ALA A 293 -6.83 -3.98 6.87
C ALA A 293 -6.80 -2.78 7.82
N VAL A 294 -5.61 -2.34 8.23
CA VAL A 294 -5.47 -1.13 9.05
C VAL A 294 -6.07 0.10 8.35
N ASN A 295 -5.77 0.33 7.08
CA ASN A 295 -6.30 1.49 6.35
C ASN A 295 -7.83 1.50 6.28
N VAL A 296 -8.45 0.35 5.96
CA VAL A 296 -9.92 0.23 5.89
C VAL A 296 -10.57 0.42 7.27
N LEU A 297 -9.95 -0.12 8.31
CA LEU A 297 -10.46 0.05 9.68
C LEU A 297 -10.26 1.47 10.19
N LEU A 298 -9.19 2.17 9.82
CA LEU A 298 -9.00 3.59 10.10
C LEU A 298 -10.05 4.45 9.39
N TYR A 299 -10.36 4.14 8.13
CA TYR A 299 -11.47 4.77 7.42
C TYR A 299 -12.81 4.55 8.15
N THR A 300 -13.08 3.32 8.57
CA THR A 300 -14.29 2.97 9.32
C THR A 300 -14.36 3.71 10.66
N ASP A 301 -13.26 3.74 11.43
CA ASP A 301 -13.15 4.48 12.68
C ASP A 301 -13.40 5.97 12.49
N GLN A 302 -12.85 6.57 11.42
CA GLN A 302 -13.02 7.99 11.17
C GLN A 302 -14.49 8.32 10.86
N ARG A 303 -15.21 7.46 10.13
CA ARG A 303 -16.65 7.62 9.92
C ARG A 303 -17.47 7.40 11.18
N MET A 304 -17.10 6.45 12.04
CA MET A 304 -17.75 6.30 13.35
C MET A 304 -17.61 7.58 14.19
N ARG A 305 -16.40 8.18 14.21
CA ARG A 305 -16.13 9.40 15.01
C ARG A 305 -16.75 10.67 14.44
N THR A 306 -16.89 10.77 13.12
CA THR A 306 -17.30 12.02 12.47
C THR A 306 -18.74 12.04 11.98
N GLU A 307 -19.32 10.86 11.74
CA GLU A 307 -20.64 10.70 11.09
C GLU A 307 -21.58 9.77 11.86
N ALA A 308 -21.17 9.31 13.05
CA ALA A 308 -21.94 8.37 13.87
C ALA A 308 -22.34 7.09 13.11
N LEU A 309 -21.44 6.59 12.25
CA LEU A 309 -21.63 5.32 11.53
C LEU A 309 -21.88 4.15 12.50
N ASP A 310 -21.34 4.22 13.72
CA ASP A 310 -21.58 3.26 14.79
C ASP A 310 -23.07 3.11 15.12
N LEU A 311 -23.87 4.19 15.11
CA LEU A 311 -25.31 4.12 15.32
C LEU A 311 -26.05 3.37 14.21
N VAL A 312 -25.66 3.60 12.95
CA VAL A 312 -26.22 2.88 11.80
C VAL A 312 -25.88 1.39 11.92
N LEU A 313 -24.62 1.08 12.22
CA LEU A 313 -24.16 -0.30 12.38
C LEU A 313 -24.85 -1.01 13.55
N GLN A 314 -25.04 -0.34 14.68
CA GLN A 314 -25.71 -0.93 15.85
C GLN A 314 -27.20 -1.16 15.59
N THR A 315 -27.85 -0.24 14.86
CA THR A 315 -29.25 -0.39 14.45
C THR A 315 -29.41 -1.61 13.55
N GLU A 316 -28.59 -1.71 12.50
CA GLU A 316 -28.62 -2.86 11.57
C GLU A 316 -28.29 -4.19 12.26
N ALA A 317 -27.30 -4.20 13.16
CA ALA A 317 -26.96 -5.38 13.93
C ALA A 317 -28.14 -5.89 14.77
N ARG A 318 -28.83 -4.98 15.47
CA ARG A 318 -30.03 -5.31 16.25
C ARG A 318 -31.19 -5.75 15.37
N THR A 319 -31.35 -5.15 14.20
CA THR A 319 -32.37 -5.55 13.21
C THR A 319 -32.12 -6.97 12.71
N ARG A 320 -30.86 -7.32 12.36
CA ARG A 320 -30.46 -8.68 11.98
C ARG A 320 -30.71 -9.69 13.09
N GLU A 321 -30.34 -9.36 14.33
CA GLU A 321 -30.56 -10.22 15.51
C GLU A 321 -32.06 -10.46 15.77
N ARG A 322 -32.91 -9.43 15.59
CA ARG A 322 -34.36 -9.53 15.81
C ARG A 322 -35.10 -10.27 14.70
N LEU A 323 -34.74 -10.04 13.44
CA LEU A 323 -35.51 -10.54 12.30
C LEU A 323 -35.03 -11.89 11.76
N GLY A 324 -33.81 -12.33 12.09
CA GLY A 324 -33.22 -13.56 11.54
C GLY A 324 -33.08 -13.56 10.01
N GLN A 325 -33.30 -12.41 9.36
CA GLN A 325 -33.21 -12.23 7.92
C GLN A 325 -31.79 -11.79 7.52
N PRO A 326 -31.34 -12.12 6.29
CA PRO A 326 -30.16 -11.47 5.73
C PRO A 326 -30.44 -9.96 5.71
N GLY A 327 -29.71 -9.20 6.52
CA GLY A 327 -29.89 -7.75 6.58
C GLY A 327 -29.48 -7.07 5.29
N ILE A 328 -29.57 -5.74 5.27
CA ILE A 328 -29.22 -4.93 4.09
C ILE A 328 -27.78 -5.28 3.63
N ASP A 329 -27.58 -5.35 2.31
CA ASP A 329 -26.27 -5.60 1.68
C ASP A 329 -25.23 -4.64 2.28
N PRO A 330 -24.11 -5.14 2.86
CA PRO A 330 -23.08 -4.31 3.47
C PRO A 330 -22.56 -3.20 2.56
N ASP A 331 -22.57 -3.42 1.25
CA ASP A 331 -22.10 -2.44 0.29
C ASP A 331 -22.95 -1.15 0.31
N SER A 332 -24.25 -1.29 0.62
CA SER A 332 -25.15 -0.14 0.75
C SER A 332 -25.03 0.60 2.08
N LEU A 333 -24.56 -0.08 3.14
CA LEU A 333 -24.34 0.52 4.46
C LEU A 333 -23.20 1.55 4.46
N TRP A 334 -22.34 1.52 3.44
CA TRP A 334 -21.30 2.52 3.25
C TRP A 334 -21.80 3.79 2.58
N LEU A 335 -22.94 3.76 1.89
CA LEU A 335 -23.44 4.94 1.20
C LEU A 335 -23.95 5.97 2.23
N PRO A 336 -23.70 7.27 2.03
CA PRO A 336 -24.33 8.29 2.85
C PRO A 336 -25.84 8.11 2.76
N MET A 337 -26.55 8.08 3.90
CA MET A 337 -28.00 8.13 3.90
C MET A 337 -28.43 9.42 3.19
N ARG A 338 -28.87 9.32 1.93
CA ARG A 338 -29.63 10.41 1.33
C ARG A 338 -30.91 10.52 2.17
N PRO A 339 -31.28 11.72 2.67
CA PRO A 339 -32.61 11.87 3.22
C PRO A 339 -33.61 11.39 2.16
N PRO A 340 -34.69 10.68 2.55
CA PRO A 340 -35.71 10.31 1.59
C PRO A 340 -36.12 11.58 0.85
N VAL A 341 -36.06 11.54 -0.48
CA VAL A 341 -36.64 12.58 -1.31
C VAL A 341 -38.10 12.59 -0.90
N GLN A 342 -38.52 13.64 -0.18
CA GLN A 342 -39.93 13.89 0.06
C GLN A 342 -40.51 14.17 -1.33
N VAL A 343 -41.18 13.17 -1.89
CA VAL A 343 -42.08 13.32 -3.03
C VAL A 343 -43.43 13.74 -2.46
#